data_AF-K1ST00-F1
#
_entry.id   AF-K1ST00-F1
#
_cell.length_a   1.000
_cell.length_b   1.000
_cell.length_c   1.000
_cell.angle_alpha   90.00
_cell.angle_beta   90.00
_cell.angle_gamma   90.00
#
_symmetry.space_group_name_H-M   'P 1'
#
loop_
_entity.id
_entity.type
_entity.pdbx_description
1 polymer ?
#
loop_
_entity_poly.entity_id
_entity_poly.type
_entity_poly.pdbx_seq_one_letter_code
_entity_poly.pdbx_strand_id
1 'polypeptide(L)'
;MYMRQVLDARDTPAQVQRLLANFEIAADKDLAISKTLTKLGPILGLMGTLIPMGPALAGLASGDIASMAYNMQIAFATTVVGLVAGAVGFLTQQVKQRWYLQDMTNLEFIAELLNENRTN
;
A
#
# COMPACT_ATOMS: atom_id res chain seq x y z
N MET A 1 0.21 -22.06 -2.91
CA MET A 1 -1.11 -22.73 -2.87
C MET A 1 -1.81 -22.67 -4.23
N TYR A 2 -1.87 -21.50 -4.89
CA TYR A 2 -2.46 -21.33 -6.23
C TYR A 2 -1.82 -22.19 -7.35
N MET A 3 -0.49 -22.39 -7.32
CA MET A 3 0.21 -23.24 -8.29
C MET A 3 -0.31 -24.69 -8.33
N ARG A 4 -0.73 -25.26 -7.18
CA ARG A 4 -1.35 -26.59 -7.14
C ARG A 4 -2.76 -26.60 -7.71
N GLN A 5 -3.53 -25.52 -7.52
CA GLN A 5 -4.89 -25.40 -8.04
C GLN A 5 -4.94 -25.18 -9.56
N VAL A 6 -3.95 -24.47 -10.13
CA VAL A 6 -3.79 -24.35 -11.60
C VAL A 6 -3.47 -25.72 -12.22
N LEU A 7 -2.64 -26.52 -11.53
CA LEU A 7 -2.28 -27.87 -11.98
C LEU A 7 -3.46 -28.86 -11.86
N ASP A 8 -4.33 -28.70 -10.86
CA ASP A 8 -5.54 -29.53 -10.67
C ASP A 8 -6.68 -29.15 -11.63
N ALA A 9 -6.79 -27.87 -12.03
CA ALA A 9 -7.81 -27.36 -12.95
C ALA A 9 -7.43 -27.46 -14.44
N ARG A 10 -6.37 -28.21 -14.77
CA ARG A 10 -5.78 -28.36 -16.13
C ARG A 10 -6.79 -28.74 -17.21
N ASP A 11 -7.91 -29.37 -16.85
CA ASP A 11 -8.89 -29.88 -17.82
C ASP A 11 -9.70 -28.78 -18.52
N THR A 12 -9.86 -27.60 -17.91
CA THR A 12 -10.64 -26.50 -18.51
C THR A 12 -9.84 -25.18 -18.57
N PRO A 13 -9.44 -24.70 -19.76
CA PRO A 13 -8.67 -23.45 -19.89
C PRO A 13 -9.42 -22.23 -19.31
N ALA A 14 -10.75 -22.22 -19.37
CA ALA A 14 -11.58 -21.21 -18.73
C ALA A 14 -11.47 -21.19 -17.18
N GLN A 15 -11.22 -22.34 -16.54
CA GLN A 15 -11.01 -22.41 -15.09
C GLN A 15 -9.63 -21.90 -14.69
N VAL A 16 -8.59 -22.21 -15.48
CA VAL A 16 -7.23 -21.67 -15.28
C VAL A 16 -7.25 -20.14 -15.37
N GLN A 17 -7.90 -19.58 -16.39
CA GLN A 17 -7.99 -18.13 -16.60
C GLN A 17 -8.79 -17.44 -15.47
N ARG A 18 -9.87 -18.07 -15.00
CA ARG A 18 -10.61 -17.59 -13.82
C ARG A 18 -9.77 -17.60 -12.54
N LEU A 19 -8.91 -18.60 -12.37
CA LEU A 19 -8.04 -18.71 -11.21
C LEU A 19 -6.93 -17.64 -11.21
N LEU A 20 -6.36 -17.34 -12.39
CA LEU A 20 -5.43 -16.22 -12.57
C LEU A 20 -6.10 -14.88 -12.22
N ALA A 21 -7.31 -14.63 -12.74
CA ALA A 21 -8.06 -13.41 -12.42
C ALA A 21 -8.35 -13.28 -10.90
N ASN A 22 -8.70 -14.38 -10.24
CA ASN A 22 -8.91 -14.37 -8.78
C ASN A 22 -7.61 -14.07 -8.02
N PHE A 23 -6.46 -14.55 -8.49
CA PHE A 23 -5.15 -14.24 -7.91
C PHE A 23 -4.81 -12.75 -8.09
N GLU A 24 -5.07 -12.18 -9.26
CA GLU A 24 -4.89 -10.75 -9.53
C GLU A 24 -5.70 -9.87 -8.57
N ILE A 25 -6.99 -10.19 -8.41
CA ILE A 25 -7.89 -9.47 -7.50
C ILE A 25 -7.40 -9.57 -6.05
N ALA A 26 -6.95 -10.74 -5.62
CA ALA A 26 -6.43 -10.94 -4.28
C ALA A 26 -5.14 -10.12 -4.05
N ALA A 27 -4.22 -10.13 -5.01
CA ALA A 27 -2.98 -9.36 -4.97
C ALA A 27 -3.24 -7.84 -4.91
N ASP A 28 -4.17 -7.32 -5.73
CA ASP A 28 -4.49 -5.89 -5.71
C ASP A 28 -5.19 -5.47 -4.41
N LYS A 29 -6.08 -6.32 -3.86
CA LYS A 29 -6.68 -6.10 -2.53
C LYS A 29 -5.61 -6.00 -1.44
N ASP A 30 -4.60 -6.84 -1.50
CA ASP A 30 -3.49 -6.86 -0.55
C ASP A 30 -2.61 -5.61 -0.66
N LEU A 31 -2.41 -5.12 -1.88
CA LEU A 31 -1.72 -3.86 -2.17
C LEU A 31 -2.55 -2.63 -1.78
N ALA A 32 -3.88 -2.71 -1.79
CA ALA A 32 -4.77 -1.59 -1.50
C ALA A 32 -4.54 -0.99 -0.10
N ILE A 33 -4.23 -1.82 0.90
CA ILE A 33 -3.92 -1.36 2.25
C ILE A 33 -2.63 -0.52 2.25
N SER A 34 -1.58 -0.99 1.57
CA SER A 34 -0.30 -0.27 1.47
C SER A 34 -0.45 1.04 0.67
N LYS A 35 -1.23 1.02 -0.41
CA LYS A 35 -1.61 2.21 -1.20
C LYS A 35 -2.33 3.24 -0.33
N THR A 36 -3.26 2.78 0.49
CA THR A 36 -4.05 3.64 1.39
C THR A 36 -3.16 4.27 2.46
N LEU A 37 -2.27 3.49 3.09
CA LEU A 37 -1.34 3.98 4.10
C LEU A 37 -0.36 5.03 3.54
N THR A 38 0.13 4.80 2.31
CA THR A 38 1.00 5.74 1.60
C THR A 38 0.36 7.11 1.39
N LYS A 39 -0.94 7.14 1.08
CA LYS A 39 -1.69 8.37 0.83
C LYS A 39 -2.19 9.02 2.11
N LEU A 40 -2.71 8.23 3.05
CA LEU A 40 -3.31 8.74 4.28
C LEU A 40 -2.27 9.16 5.32
N GLY A 41 -1.10 8.52 5.39
CA GLY A 41 -0.04 8.86 6.34
C GLY A 41 0.34 10.36 6.31
N PRO A 42 0.74 10.90 5.14
CA PRO A 42 1.07 12.31 5.01
C PRO A 42 -0.13 13.25 5.28
N ILE A 43 -1.34 12.87 4.87
CA ILE A 43 -2.55 13.66 5.13
C ILE A 43 -2.83 13.75 6.64
N LEU A 44 -2.69 12.65 7.37
CA LEU A 44 -2.84 12.63 8.83
C LEU A 44 -1.74 13.45 9.51
N GLY A 45 -0.51 13.41 9.01
CA GLY A 45 0.59 14.26 9.50
C GLY A 45 0.31 15.75 9.34
N LEU A 46 -0.21 16.14 8.16
CA LEU A 46 -0.65 17.51 7.89
C LEU A 46 -1.77 17.95 8.83
N MET A 47 -2.80 17.12 9.03
CA MET A 47 -3.88 17.41 9.98
C MET A 47 -3.35 17.56 11.42
N GLY A 48 -2.36 16.74 11.80
CA GLY A 48 -1.67 16.84 13.09
C GLY A 48 -0.98 18.19 13.31
N THR A 49 -0.60 18.91 12.25
CA THR A 49 -0.05 20.27 12.38
C THR A 49 -1.10 21.34 12.65
N LEU A 50 -2.32 21.14 12.13
CA LEU A 50 -3.38 22.16 12.17
C LEU A 50 -4.04 22.26 13.56
N ILE A 51 -4.04 21.16 14.34
CA ILE A 51 -4.61 21.12 15.70
C ILE A 51 -3.85 22.04 16.70
N PRO A 52 -2.52 21.91 16.85
CA PRO A 52 -1.75 22.76 17.78
C PRO A 52 -1.50 24.19 17.26
N MET A 53 -1.80 24.48 15.99
CA MET A 53 -1.65 25.84 15.46
C MET A 53 -2.57 26.87 16.13
N GLY A 54 -3.79 26.48 16.54
CA GLY A 54 -4.69 27.36 17.28
C GLY A 54 -4.06 27.88 18.59
N PRO A 55 -3.65 26.98 19.51
CA PRO A 55 -2.93 27.34 20.72
C PRO A 55 -1.61 28.10 20.46
N ALA A 56 -0.86 27.74 19.42
CA ALA A 56 0.40 28.42 19.09
C ALA A 56 0.18 29.89 18.69
N LEU A 57 -0.84 30.17 17.88
CA LEU A 57 -1.20 31.54 17.47
C LEU A 57 -1.76 32.36 18.64
N ALA A 58 -2.53 31.74 19.53
CA ALA A 58 -3.02 32.38 20.76
C ALA A 58 -1.87 32.73 21.73
N GLY A 59 -0.88 31.84 21.88
CA GLY A 59 0.34 32.07 22.65
C GLY A 59 1.18 33.22 22.08
N LEU A 60 1.29 33.29 20.75
CA LEU A 60 1.95 34.41 20.06
C LEU A 60 1.23 35.75 20.33
N ALA A 61 -0.10 35.78 20.24
CA ALA A 61 -0.89 36.98 20.48
C ALA A 61 -0.80 37.49 21.94
N SER A 62 -0.49 36.60 22.89
CA SER A 62 -0.30 36.91 24.31
C SER A 62 1.16 37.16 24.70
N GLY A 63 2.10 37.07 23.75
CA GLY A 63 3.54 37.28 23.98
C GLY A 63 4.26 36.09 24.65
N ASP A 64 3.61 34.95 24.80
CA ASP A 64 4.19 33.73 25.37
C ASP A 64 4.87 32.88 24.28
N ILE A 65 6.14 33.20 24.04
CA ILE A 65 7.00 32.53 23.05
C ILE A 65 7.32 31.09 23.50
N ALA A 66 7.34 30.80 24.80
CA ALA A 66 7.65 29.46 25.31
C ALA A 66 6.51 28.49 24.99
N SER A 67 5.26 28.89 25.24
CA SER A 67 4.08 28.09 24.88
C SER A 67 3.91 27.98 23.35
N MET A 68 4.28 29.01 22.59
CA MET A 68 4.29 28.93 21.13
C MET A 68 5.29 27.88 20.64
N ALA A 69 6.53 27.90 21.12
CA ALA A 69 7.58 26.97 20.71
C ALA A 69 7.22 25.51 20.99
N TYR A 70 6.65 25.24 22.17
CA TYR A 70 6.21 23.90 22.56
C TYR A 70 5.13 23.34 21.62
N ASN A 71 4.07 24.11 21.35
CA ASN A 71 2.99 23.68 20.45
C ASN A 71 3.48 23.49 19.01
N MET A 72 4.45 24.30 18.56
CA MET A 72 5.04 24.15 17.23
C MET A 72 5.93 22.91 17.12
N GLN A 73 6.63 22.51 18.19
CA GLN A 73 7.37 21.25 18.23
C GLN A 73 6.45 20.04 18.07
N ILE A 74 5.29 20.05 18.74
CA ILE A 74 4.27 19.02 18.59
C ILE A 74 3.78 18.96 17.14
N ALA A 75 3.50 20.12 16.52
CA ALA A 75 3.08 20.20 15.11
C ALA A 75 4.11 19.59 14.15
N PHE A 76 5.40 19.88 14.33
CA PHE A 76 6.44 19.28 13.50
C PHE A 76 6.56 17.76 13.73
N ALA A 77 6.52 17.33 14.99
CA ALA A 77 6.62 15.91 15.33
C ALA A 77 5.50 15.09 14.66
N THR A 78 4.26 15.57 14.65
CA THR A 78 3.15 14.85 14.00
C THR A 78 3.32 14.77 12.49
N THR A 79 3.93 15.77 11.85
CA THR A 79 4.25 15.74 10.41
C THR A 79 5.27 14.65 10.11
N VAL A 80 6.34 14.59 10.90
CA VAL A 80 7.39 13.58 10.75
C VAL A 80 6.80 12.18 10.89
N VAL A 81 5.94 11.96 11.91
CA VAL A 81 5.27 10.67 12.09
C VAL A 81 4.37 10.32 10.90
N GLY A 82 3.58 11.27 10.39
CA GLY A 82 2.72 11.04 9.22
C GLY A 82 3.50 10.73 7.94
N LEU A 83 4.61 11.43 7.70
CA LEU A 83 5.50 11.15 6.58
C LEU A 83 6.18 9.79 6.70
N VAL A 84 6.64 9.41 7.90
CA VAL A 84 7.24 8.09 8.14
C VAL A 84 6.21 6.98 7.89
N ALA A 85 4.98 7.13 8.36
CA ALA A 85 3.91 6.18 8.09
C ALA A 85 3.63 6.04 6.58
N GLY A 86 3.61 7.17 5.85
CA GLY A 86 3.48 7.18 4.39
C GLY A 86 4.64 6.50 3.68
N ALA A 87 5.88 6.76 4.12
CA ALA A 87 7.09 6.16 3.56
C ALA A 87 7.14 4.64 3.75
N VAL A 88 6.76 4.15 4.94
CA VAL A 88 6.66 2.71 5.21
C VAL A 88 5.59 2.05 4.33
N GLY A 89 4.43 2.71 4.16
CA GLY A 89 3.39 2.28 3.22
C GLY A 89 3.92 2.16 1.79
N PHE A 90 4.67 3.17 1.34
CA PHE A 90 5.21 3.20 -0.02
C PHE A 90 6.25 2.10 -0.25
N LEU A 91 7.18 1.92 0.68
CA LEU A 91 8.21 0.87 0.61
C LEU A 91 7.57 -0.52 0.58
N THR A 92 6.59 -0.76 1.46
CA THR A 92 5.87 -2.03 1.50
C THR A 92 5.11 -2.28 0.20
N GLN A 93 4.46 -1.26 -0.36
CA GLN A 93 3.77 -1.34 -1.64
C GLN A 93 4.75 -1.70 -2.77
N GLN A 94 5.90 -1.03 -2.87
CA GLN A 94 6.90 -1.28 -3.90
C GLN A 94 7.40 -2.73 -3.89
N VAL A 95 7.73 -3.26 -2.70
CA VAL A 95 8.21 -4.63 -2.57
C VAL A 95 7.12 -5.64 -2.94
N LYS A 96 5.92 -5.50 -2.37
CA LYS A 96 4.80 -6.41 -2.67
C LYS A 96 4.41 -6.38 -4.15
N GLN A 97 4.36 -5.19 -4.75
CA GLN A 97 3.98 -5.04 -6.15
C GLN A 97 4.97 -5.75 -7.07
N ARG A 98 6.27 -5.67 -6.77
CA ARG A 98 7.31 -6.38 -7.53
C ARG A 98 7.16 -7.90 -7.42
N TRP A 99 6.88 -8.44 -6.23
CA TRP A 99 6.64 -9.87 -6.05
C TRP A 99 5.38 -10.35 -6.77
N TYR A 100 4.26 -9.63 -6.62
CA TYR A 100 3.00 -10.01 -7.26
C TYR A 100 3.07 -9.97 -8.79
N LEU A 101 3.77 -8.99 -9.37
CA LEU A 101 4.01 -8.94 -10.82
C LEU A 101 4.82 -10.15 -11.29
N GLN A 102 5.89 -10.49 -10.57
CA GLN A 102 6.73 -11.63 -10.92
C GLN A 102 5.96 -12.96 -10.80
N ASP A 103 5.14 -13.11 -9.75
CA ASP A 103 4.28 -14.29 -9.58
C ASP A 103 3.23 -14.41 -10.68
N MET A 104 2.62 -13.30 -11.10
CA MET A 104 1.65 -13.29 -12.20
C MET A 104 2.29 -13.74 -13.51
N THR A 105 3.42 -13.16 -13.89
CA THR A 105 4.13 -13.53 -15.13
C THR A 105 4.53 -15.00 -15.14
N ASN A 106 4.98 -15.54 -14.01
CA ASN A 106 5.31 -16.96 -13.90
C ASN A 106 4.07 -17.86 -14.07
N LEU A 107 2.92 -17.47 -13.49
CA LEU A 107 1.68 -18.21 -13.61
C LEU A 107 1.10 -18.17 -15.02
N GLU A 108 1.17 -17.02 -15.69
CA GLU A 108 0.78 -16.87 -17.11
C GLU A 108 1.65 -17.75 -18.02
N PHE A 109 2.96 -17.72 -17.84
CA PHE A 109 3.90 -18.56 -18.59
C PHE A 109 3.60 -20.05 -18.44
N ILE A 110 3.33 -20.52 -17.21
CA ILE A 110 2.96 -21.92 -16.96
C ILE A 110 1.61 -22.25 -17.61
N ALA A 111 0.62 -21.35 -17.53
CA ALA A 111 -0.69 -21.57 -18.13
C ALA A 111 -0.59 -21.69 -19.67
N GLU A 112 0.28 -20.90 -20.29
CA GLU A 112 0.52 -20.93 -21.74
C GLU A 112 1.19 -22.23 -22.18
N LEU A 113 2.26 -22.66 -21.49
CA LEU A 113 2.92 -23.96 -21.72
C LEU A 113 1.96 -25.15 -21.58
N LEU A 114 0.99 -25.07 -20.66
CA LEU A 114 -0.02 -26.11 -20.47
C LEU A 114 -1.01 -26.19 -21.63
N ASN A 115 -1.41 -25.05 -22.18
CA ASN A 115 -2.25 -25.01 -23.36
C ASN A 115 -1.49 -25.52 -24.60
N GLU A 116 -0.23 -25.13 -24.78
CA GLU A 116 0.58 -25.53 -25.94
C GLU A 116 0.83 -27.05 -26.00
N ASN A 117 1.09 -27.68 -24.85
CA ASN A 117 1.21 -29.14 -24.73
C ASN A 117 -0.10 -29.90 -24.98
N ARG A 118 -1.26 -29.23 -24.94
CA ARG A 118 -2.56 -29.84 -25.27
C ARG A 118 -2.89 -29.76 -26.75
N THR A 119 -2.32 -28.79 -27.46
CA THR A 119 -2.50 -28.60 -28.91
C THR A 119 -1.53 -29.38 -29.79
N ASN A 120 -0.47 -29.99 -29.21
CA ASN A 120 0.42 -30.95 -29.86
C ASN A 120 0.01 -32.39 -29.51
#